data_AF-A0A8T0SQG6-F1
#
_entry.id   AF-A0A8T0SQG6-F1
#
_cell.length_a   1.000
_cell.length_b   1.000
_cell.length_c   1.000
_cell.angle_alpha   90.00
_cell.angle_beta   90.00
_cell.angle_gamma   90.00
#
_symmetry.space_group_name_H-M   'P 1'
#
loop_
_entity.id
_entity.type
_entity.pdbx_description
1 polymer ?
#
loop_
_entity_poly.entity_id
_entity_poly.type
_entity_poly.pdbx_seq_one_letter_code
_entity_poly.pdbx_strand_id
1 'polypeptide(L)'
;MEGILERYQRYSFEERAVLDPNIGDQANWGDEYGRLKTKLDALQKSQRQLLGEQLDSLTTKELQQLEQQLDSSLKHIRSRKNQLMFDSISELQKKEKLLTDQNGVLQKLMEAEKEKNNALMNAHLREQQNGGSTSLPSTPPSTVPDSMPYLNITHVTRLHQYGKLPPWMLRSVSNR
;
A
#
# COMPACT_ATOMS: atom_id res chain seq x y z
N MET A 1 67.16 -21.12 -31.42
CA MET A 1 66.85 -21.50 -30.02
C MET A 1 65.37 -21.29 -29.72
N GLU A 2 64.78 -20.19 -30.17
CA GLU A 2 63.35 -19.86 -30.00
C GLU A 2 62.38 -20.95 -30.49
N GLY A 3 62.58 -21.50 -31.68
CA GLY A 3 61.70 -22.57 -32.18
C GLY A 3 61.79 -23.91 -31.41
N ILE A 4 62.84 -24.12 -30.60
CA ILE A 4 62.93 -25.29 -29.71
C ILE A 4 62.17 -25.01 -28.41
N LEU A 5 62.29 -23.79 -27.89
CA LEU A 5 61.53 -23.32 -26.73
C LEU A 5 60.02 -23.32 -27.00
N GLU A 6 59.60 -22.83 -28.17
CA GLU A 6 58.20 -22.81 -28.58
C GLU A 6 57.60 -24.22 -28.67
N ARG A 7 58.35 -25.17 -29.26
CA ARG A 7 57.92 -26.58 -29.30
C ARG A 7 57.81 -27.18 -27.91
N TYR A 8 58.80 -26.94 -27.04
CA TYR A 8 58.78 -27.45 -25.67
C TYR A 8 57.62 -26.85 -24.84
N GLN A 9 57.35 -25.55 -25.02
CA GLN A 9 56.26 -24.85 -24.37
C GLN A 9 54.90 -25.38 -24.83
N ARG A 10 54.77 -25.73 -26.11
CA ARG A 10 53.54 -26.35 -26.65
C ARG A 10 53.32 -27.77 -26.10
N TYR A 11 54.35 -28.60 -26.11
CA TYR A 11 54.25 -29.97 -25.56
C TYR A 11 53.99 -29.99 -24.05
N SER A 12 54.63 -29.10 -23.27
CA SER A 12 54.39 -29.01 -21.82
C SER A 12 53.00 -28.47 -21.47
N PHE A 13 52.42 -27.60 -22.30
CA PHE A 13 51.05 -27.12 -22.14
C PHE A 13 50.03 -28.22 -22.46
N GLU A 14 50.26 -28.96 -23.55
CA GLU A 14 49.45 -30.12 -23.95
C GLU A 14 49.50 -31.25 -22.91
N GLU A 15 50.68 -31.56 -22.36
CA GLU A 15 50.86 -32.55 -21.29
C GLU A 15 50.12 -32.16 -20.01
N ARG A 16 50.16 -30.87 -19.62
CA ARG A 16 49.38 -30.35 -18.49
C ARG A 16 47.88 -30.41 -18.73
N ALA A 17 47.41 -30.08 -19.93
CA ALA A 17 46.00 -30.11 -20.29
C ALA A 17 45.42 -31.54 -20.27
N VAL A 18 46.25 -32.56 -20.50
CA VAL A 18 45.86 -33.98 -20.37
C VAL A 18 45.79 -34.43 -18.91
N LEU A 19 46.65 -33.89 -18.04
CA LEU A 19 46.73 -34.23 -16.61
C LEU A 19 45.64 -33.55 -15.76
N ASP A 20 45.16 -32.38 -16.18
CA ASP A 20 44.07 -31.66 -15.54
C ASP A 20 43.13 -31.04 -16.59
N PRO A 21 41.97 -31.68 -16.87
CA PRO A 21 40.96 -31.16 -17.80
C PRO A 21 40.43 -29.77 -17.40
N ASN A 22 40.60 -29.36 -16.15
CA ASN A 22 40.12 -28.10 -15.58
C ASN A 22 40.98 -26.89 -16.02
N ILE A 23 42.14 -27.10 -16.64
CA ILE A 23 42.99 -26.02 -17.18
C ILE A 23 42.33 -25.32 -18.37
N GLY A 24 41.55 -26.04 -19.17
CA GLY A 24 40.72 -25.46 -20.23
C GLY A 24 39.60 -24.57 -19.67
N ASP A 25 38.99 -25.01 -18.57
CA ASP A 25 37.98 -24.24 -17.84
C ASP A 25 38.58 -23.01 -17.13
N GLN A 26 39.84 -23.11 -16.67
CA GLN A 26 40.58 -22.01 -16.06
C GLN A 26 40.93 -20.88 -17.05
N ALA A 27 41.29 -21.22 -18.28
CA ALA A 27 41.51 -20.24 -19.36
C ALA A 27 40.20 -19.52 -19.74
N ASN A 28 39.07 -20.24 -19.70
CA ASN A 28 37.75 -19.71 -20.02
C ASN A 28 37.26 -18.67 -18.98
N TRP A 29 37.66 -18.76 -17.71
CA TRP A 29 37.26 -17.77 -16.68
C TRP A 29 37.78 -16.37 -16.95
N GLY A 30 38.99 -16.23 -17.50
CA GLY A 30 39.57 -14.94 -17.86
C GLY A 30 38.79 -14.25 -18.98
N ASP A 31 38.49 -15.00 -20.03
CA ASP A 31 37.72 -14.52 -21.18
C ASP A 31 36.26 -14.21 -20.81
N GLU A 32 35.60 -15.06 -20.03
CA GLU A 32 34.26 -14.84 -19.52
C GLU A 32 34.19 -13.61 -18.59
N TYR A 33 35.20 -13.44 -17.72
CA TYR A 33 35.33 -12.25 -16.90
C TYR A 33 35.51 -10.99 -17.76
N GLY A 34 36.39 -11.02 -18.76
CA GLY A 34 36.61 -9.91 -19.68
C GLY A 34 35.33 -9.53 -20.44
N ARG A 35 34.58 -10.52 -20.90
CA ARG A 35 33.26 -10.33 -21.54
C ARG A 35 32.24 -9.71 -20.60
N LEU A 36 32.16 -10.20 -19.36
CA LEU A 36 31.26 -9.66 -18.35
C LEU A 36 31.65 -8.23 -17.96
N LYS A 37 32.93 -7.96 -17.78
CA LYS A 37 33.46 -6.65 -17.45
C LYS A 37 33.14 -5.62 -18.54
N THR A 38 33.31 -5.99 -19.81
CA THR A 38 32.95 -5.15 -20.95
C THR A 38 31.45 -4.81 -20.95
N LYS A 39 30.57 -5.79 -20.67
CA LYS A 39 29.12 -5.56 -20.56
C LYS A 39 28.79 -4.62 -19.40
N LEU A 40 29.43 -4.80 -18.24
CA LEU A 40 29.24 -3.93 -17.08
C LEU A 40 29.64 -2.49 -17.39
N ASP A 41 30.80 -2.30 -18.01
CA ASP A 41 31.32 -0.97 -18.32
C ASP A 41 30.42 -0.27 -19.38
N ALA A 42 29.92 -1.01 -20.37
CA ALA A 42 28.95 -0.51 -21.33
C ALA A 42 27.63 -0.11 -20.66
N LEU A 43 27.11 -0.91 -19.73
CA LEU A 43 25.89 -0.61 -18.99
C LEU A 43 26.06 0.63 -18.09
N GLN A 44 27.17 0.73 -17.37
CA GLN A 44 27.48 1.89 -16.54
C GLN A 44 27.66 3.16 -17.39
N LYS A 45 28.30 3.06 -18.56
CA LYS A 45 28.39 4.18 -19.51
C LYS A 45 27.00 4.61 -19.97
N SER A 46 26.14 3.67 -20.35
CA SER A 46 24.76 3.95 -20.76
C SER A 46 23.96 4.61 -19.64
N GLN A 47 24.11 4.15 -18.39
CA GLN A 47 23.45 4.76 -17.23
C GLN A 47 23.87 6.22 -17.04
N ARG A 48 25.17 6.50 -17.09
CA ARG A 48 25.70 7.88 -17.00
C ARG A 48 25.11 8.77 -18.10
N GLN A 49 25.07 8.28 -19.34
CA GLN A 49 24.46 9.00 -20.45
C GLN A 49 22.97 9.27 -20.23
N LEU A 50 22.20 8.29 -19.75
CA LEU A 50 20.78 8.47 -19.40
C LEU A 50 20.58 9.49 -18.27
N LEU A 51 21.57 9.67 -17.39
CA LEU A 51 21.60 10.69 -16.34
C LEU A 51 22.10 12.05 -16.84
N GLY A 52 22.45 12.17 -18.12
CA GLY A 52 22.94 13.41 -18.73
C GLY A 52 24.44 13.65 -18.55
N GLU A 53 25.21 12.63 -18.17
CA GLU A 53 26.65 12.70 -17.96
C GLU A 53 27.45 12.15 -19.16
N GLN A 54 28.68 12.64 -19.37
CA GLN A 54 29.62 12.12 -20.39
C GLN A 54 29.05 12.12 -21.83
N LEU A 55 28.29 13.15 -22.17
CA LEU A 55 27.60 13.27 -23.46
C LEU A 55 28.51 13.71 -24.61
N ASP A 56 29.68 14.27 -24.32
CA ASP A 56 30.62 14.79 -25.33
C ASP A 56 31.11 13.73 -26.33
N SER A 57 31.00 12.45 -25.95
CA SER A 57 31.36 11.30 -26.80
C SER A 57 30.27 10.86 -27.78
N LEU A 58 29.05 11.42 -27.66
CA LEU A 58 27.91 11.07 -28.50
C LEU A 58 27.82 11.98 -29.73
N THR A 59 27.43 11.41 -30.85
CA THR A 59 27.05 12.18 -32.04
C THR A 59 25.68 12.82 -31.86
N THR A 60 25.38 13.85 -32.65
CA THR A 60 24.07 14.53 -32.62
C THR A 60 22.90 13.57 -32.83
N LYS A 61 23.08 12.55 -33.67
CA LYS A 61 22.05 11.52 -33.91
C LYS A 61 21.81 10.65 -32.69
N GLU A 62 22.87 10.20 -32.02
CA GLU A 62 22.75 9.40 -30.80
C GLU A 62 22.17 10.21 -29.65
N LEU A 63 22.51 11.50 -29.55
CA LEU A 63 21.92 12.41 -28.56
C LEU A 63 20.41 12.58 -28.78
N GLN A 64 19.97 12.72 -30.03
CA GLN A 64 18.55 12.79 -30.38
C GLN A 64 17.81 11.49 -30.04
N GLN A 65 18.44 10.33 -30.26
CA GLN A 65 17.87 9.04 -29.85
C GLN A 65 17.74 8.91 -28.33
N LEU A 66 18.75 9.35 -27.59
CA LEU A 66 18.75 9.37 -26.13
C LEU A 66 17.63 10.26 -25.58
N GLU A 67 17.46 11.46 -26.16
CA GLU A 67 16.36 12.38 -25.82
C GLU A 67 14.99 11.73 -26.07
N GLN A 68 14.80 11.12 -27.25
CA GLN A 68 13.54 10.42 -27.57
C GLN A 68 13.26 9.27 -26.60
N GLN A 69 14.28 8.51 -26.21
CA GLN A 69 14.16 7.43 -25.24
C GLN A 69 13.72 7.96 -23.86
N LEU A 70 14.33 9.06 -23.40
CA LEU A 70 13.97 9.70 -22.13
C LEU A 70 12.56 10.28 -22.15
N ASP A 71 12.18 10.99 -23.21
CA ASP A 71 10.84 11.56 -23.35
C ASP A 71 9.75 10.47 -23.39
N SER A 72 9.97 9.41 -24.17
CA SER A 72 9.05 8.27 -24.25
C SER A 72 8.89 7.54 -22.90
N SER A 73 10.01 7.21 -22.25
CA SER A 73 9.98 6.55 -20.93
C SER A 73 9.31 7.42 -19.86
N LEU A 74 9.57 8.74 -19.87
CA LEU A 74 8.93 9.69 -18.97
C LEU A 74 7.41 9.78 -19.20
N LYS A 75 6.98 9.82 -20.46
CA LYS A 75 5.55 9.75 -20.82
C LYS A 75 4.91 8.47 -20.29
N HIS A 76 5.56 7.32 -20.47
CA HIS A 76 5.08 6.04 -19.94
C HIS A 76 4.97 6.03 -18.41
N ILE A 77 5.98 6.53 -17.70
CA ILE A 77 5.97 6.62 -16.23
C ILE A 77 4.81 7.51 -15.76
N ARG A 78 4.65 8.70 -16.35
CA ARG A 78 3.55 9.62 -16.01
C ARG A 78 2.19 9.00 -16.30
N SER A 79 2.03 8.36 -17.46
CA SER A 79 0.79 7.66 -17.82
C SER A 79 0.43 6.58 -16.81
N ARG A 80 1.41 5.74 -16.42
CA ARG A 80 1.18 4.69 -15.42
C ARG A 80 0.84 5.27 -14.05
N LYS A 81 1.54 6.33 -13.61
CA LYS A 81 1.24 7.00 -12.34
C LYS A 81 -0.17 7.56 -12.32
N ASN A 82 -0.58 8.21 -13.41
CA ASN A 82 -1.91 8.78 -13.54
C ASN A 82 -2.98 7.68 -13.54
N GLN A 83 -2.76 6.59 -14.28
CA GLN A 83 -3.68 5.45 -14.28
C GLN A 83 -3.91 4.92 -12.86
N LEU A 84 -2.84 4.63 -12.12
CA LEU A 84 -2.94 4.15 -10.73
C LEU A 84 -3.67 5.14 -9.82
N MET A 85 -3.48 6.44 -10.03
CA MET A 85 -4.19 7.47 -9.28
C MET A 85 -5.69 7.49 -9.61
N PHE A 86 -6.07 7.37 -10.88
CA PHE A 86 -7.47 7.28 -11.29
C PHE A 86 -8.15 6.01 -10.78
N ASP A 87 -7.44 4.88 -10.81
CA ASP A 87 -7.94 3.62 -10.27
C ASP A 87 -8.21 3.77 -8.76
N SER A 88 -7.27 4.34 -8.00
CA SER A 88 -7.44 4.60 -6.57
C SER A 88 -8.60 5.56 -6.26
N ILE A 89 -8.74 6.65 -7.03
CA ILE A 89 -9.87 7.58 -6.90
C ILE A 89 -11.20 6.85 -7.15
N SER A 90 -11.26 6.02 -8.19
CA SER A 90 -12.47 5.27 -8.56
C SER A 90 -12.87 4.27 -7.48
N GLU A 91 -11.90 3.56 -6.90
CA GLU A 91 -12.12 2.65 -5.78
C GLU A 91 -12.66 3.39 -4.54
N LEU A 92 -12.08 4.54 -4.22
CA LEU A 92 -12.51 5.35 -3.08
C LEU A 92 -13.92 5.90 -3.29
N GLN A 93 -14.25 6.41 -4.48
CA GLN A 93 -15.59 6.89 -4.82
C GLN A 93 -16.64 5.77 -4.72
N LYS A 94 -16.30 4.55 -5.17
CA LYS A 94 -17.18 3.39 -5.03
C LYS A 94 -17.43 3.06 -3.56
N LYS A 95 -16.39 3.13 -2.72
CA LYS A 95 -16.51 2.89 -1.28
C LYS A 95 -17.32 3.99 -0.58
N GLU A 96 -17.10 5.25 -0.93
CA GLU A 96 -17.87 6.39 -0.43
C GLU A 96 -19.36 6.23 -0.75
N LYS A 97 -19.70 5.87 -1.99
CA LYS A 97 -21.08 5.61 -2.40
C LYS A 97 -21.71 4.50 -1.58
N LEU A 98 -21.01 3.36 -1.44
CA LEU A 98 -21.52 2.22 -0.67
C LEU A 98 -21.81 2.60 0.80
N LEU A 99 -20.88 3.33 1.44
CA LEU A 99 -21.04 3.77 2.82
C LEU A 99 -22.17 4.79 2.97
N THR A 100 -22.30 5.71 2.02
CA THR A 100 -23.40 6.68 1.99
C THR A 100 -24.76 5.98 1.86
N ASP A 101 -24.86 4.98 0.97
CA ASP A 101 -26.07 4.19 0.79
C ASP A 101 -26.43 3.43 2.08
N GLN A 102 -25.45 2.77 2.71
CA GLN A 102 -25.64 2.06 3.99
C GLN A 102 -26.08 3.00 5.12
N ASN A 103 -25.42 4.15 5.27
CA ASN A 103 -25.77 5.15 6.27
C ASN A 103 -27.18 5.69 6.05
N GLY A 104 -27.58 5.91 4.79
CA GLY A 104 -28.94 6.34 4.45
C GLY A 104 -30.01 5.31 4.85
N VAL A 105 -29.74 4.02 4.67
CA VAL A 105 -30.64 2.94 5.14
C VAL A 105 -30.73 2.93 6.66
N LEU A 106 -29.60 3.00 7.36
CA LEU A 106 -29.55 3.01 8.82
C LEU A 106 -30.28 4.23 9.41
N GLN A 107 -30.12 5.39 8.80
CA GLN A 107 -30.81 6.61 9.22
C GLN A 107 -32.33 6.45 9.12
N LYS A 108 -32.84 5.93 8.00
CA LYS A 108 -34.28 5.65 7.82
C LYS A 108 -34.81 4.65 8.84
N LEU A 109 -34.05 3.59 9.12
CA LEU A 109 -34.44 2.60 10.14
C LEU A 109 -34.50 3.23 11.54
N MET A 110 -33.54 4.08 11.89
CA MET A 110 -33.53 4.80 13.16
C MET A 110 -34.70 5.78 13.27
N GLU A 111 -35.03 6.49 12.19
CA GLU A 111 -36.19 7.40 12.15
C GLU A 111 -37.50 6.64 12.33
N ALA A 112 -37.69 5.51 11.63
CA ALA A 112 -38.86 4.65 11.77
C ALA A 112 -39.01 4.08 13.20
N GLU A 113 -37.91 3.66 13.82
CA GLU A 113 -37.93 3.15 15.20
C GLU A 113 -38.25 4.26 16.21
N LYS A 114 -37.73 5.47 16.01
CA LYS A 114 -38.10 6.65 16.83
C LYS A 114 -39.58 6.99 16.70
N GLU A 115 -40.12 6.97 15.48
CA GLU A 115 -41.55 7.22 15.24
C GLU A 115 -42.43 6.17 15.92
N LYS A 116 -42.05 4.89 15.80
CA LYS A 116 -42.74 3.79 16.49
C LYS A 116 -42.72 3.96 18.00
N ASN A 117 -41.56 4.28 18.59
CA ASN A 117 -41.45 4.51 20.04
C ASN A 117 -42.27 5.72 20.51
N ASN A 118 -42.29 6.81 19.74
CA ASN A 118 -43.14 7.96 20.02
C ASN A 118 -44.63 7.60 19.92
N ALA A 119 -45.04 6.82 18.91
CA ALA A 119 -46.41 6.36 18.76
C ALA A 119 -46.84 5.46 19.94
N LEU A 120 -45.97 4.55 20.39
CA LEU A 120 -46.21 3.71 21.57
C LEU A 120 -46.36 4.55 22.85
N MET A 121 -45.49 5.55 23.05
CA MET A 121 -45.58 6.44 24.21
C MET A 121 -46.86 7.29 24.20
N ASN A 122 -47.27 7.79 23.03
CA ASN A 122 -48.51 8.54 22.87
C ASN A 122 -49.75 7.66 23.08
N ALA A 123 -49.73 6.41 22.62
CA ALA A 123 -50.81 5.44 22.85
C ALA A 123 -50.98 5.14 24.35
N HIS A 124 -49.88 4.89 25.06
CA HIS A 124 -49.89 4.66 26.50
C HIS A 124 -50.45 5.87 27.28
N LEU A 125 -50.12 7.09 26.85
CA LEU A 125 -50.63 8.31 27.48
C LEU A 125 -52.14 8.50 27.27
N ARG A 126 -52.69 8.12 26.11
CA ARG A 126 -54.15 8.16 25.86
C ARG A 126 -54.91 7.13 26.69
N GLU A 127 -54.33 5.96 26.93
CA GLU A 127 -54.96 4.91 27.74
C GLU A 127 -55.12 5.35 29.20
N GLN A 128 -54.14 6.07 29.76
CA GLN A 128 -54.26 6.67 31.10
C GLN A 128 -55.32 7.77 31.19
N GLN A 129 -55.56 8.54 30.13
CA GLN A 129 -56.58 9.60 30.13
C GLN A 129 -58.00 9.07 29.92
N ASN A 130 -58.17 7.94 29.23
CA ASN A 130 -59.48 7.34 28.97
C ASN A 130 -59.94 6.37 30.09
N GLY A 131 -59.13 6.17 31.13
CA GLY A 131 -59.43 5.37 32.33
C GLY A 131 -60.13 6.13 33.47
N GLY A 132 -60.78 7.25 33.17
CA GLY A 132 -61.53 8.03 34.16
C GLY A 132 -62.94 7.52 34.38
N SER A 133 -63.11 6.48 35.21
CA SER A 133 -64.24 6.22 36.14
C SER A 133 -64.37 4.73 36.44
N THR A 134 -63.76 4.23 37.51
CA THR A 134 -64.48 3.48 38.56
C THR A 134 -63.61 3.47 39.83
N SER A 135 -64.24 3.76 40.94
CA SER A 135 -63.74 3.97 42.31
C SER A 135 -62.77 2.92 42.88
N LEU A 136 -61.80 3.42 43.66
CA LEU A 136 -61.04 2.67 44.67
C LEU A 136 -61.96 2.11 45.79
N PRO A 137 -61.53 1.05 46.50
CA PRO A 137 -61.04 1.31 47.85
C PRO A 137 -59.65 0.69 48.17
N SER A 138 -59.02 1.35 49.14
CA SER A 138 -57.71 1.24 49.79
C SER A 138 -57.34 -0.10 50.46
N THR A 139 -56.02 -0.40 50.59
CA THR A 139 -55.22 -0.81 51.80
C THR A 139 -53.87 -1.50 51.40
N PRO A 140 -52.91 -1.78 52.32
CA PRO A 140 -51.90 -0.90 52.96
C PRO A 140 -50.43 -1.28 52.59
N PRO A 141 -49.36 -0.66 53.14
CA PRO A 141 -47.99 -0.81 52.60
C PRO A 141 -47.22 -1.98 53.23
N SER A 142 -46.34 -2.64 52.46
CA SER A 142 -45.34 -3.56 53.00
C SER A 142 -44.06 -3.59 52.15
N THR A 143 -43.03 -2.98 52.75
CA THR A 143 -41.68 -3.51 52.98
C THR A 143 -40.97 -4.28 51.84
N VAL A 144 -40.02 -3.58 51.20
CA VAL A 144 -38.78 -4.09 50.55
C VAL A 144 -38.03 -5.09 51.46
N PRO A 145 -37.23 -6.06 50.96
CA PRO A 145 -36.15 -5.86 49.97
C PRO A 145 -36.13 -6.97 48.88
N ASP A 146 -35.43 -6.86 47.75
CA ASP A 146 -33.99 -7.16 47.68
C ASP A 146 -33.42 -6.94 46.25
N SER A 147 -32.16 -6.49 46.24
CA SER A 147 -31.13 -6.66 45.21
C SER A 147 -31.42 -6.36 43.72
N MET A 148 -30.99 -5.17 43.28
CA MET A 148 -30.59 -4.91 41.89
C MET A 148 -29.06 -5.07 41.78
N PRO A 149 -28.53 -5.92 40.89
CA PRO A 149 -27.10 -5.91 40.60
C PRO A 149 -26.78 -4.66 39.78
N TYR A 150 -26.10 -3.70 40.40
CA TYR A 150 -25.37 -2.67 39.66
C TYR A 150 -24.26 -3.36 38.87
N LEU A 151 -24.38 -3.34 37.53
CA LEU A 151 -23.26 -3.63 36.65
C LEU A 151 -22.22 -2.53 36.84
N ASN A 152 -21.23 -2.86 37.66
CA ASN A 152 -19.99 -2.11 37.81
C ASN A 152 -19.30 -2.06 36.44
N ILE A 153 -19.17 -0.87 35.88
CA ILE A 153 -18.34 -0.60 34.70
C ILE A 153 -16.89 -0.74 35.14
N THR A 154 -16.36 -1.97 35.06
CA THR A 154 -14.95 -2.26 35.20
C THR A 154 -14.27 -2.13 33.84
N HIS A 155 -13.38 -1.14 33.74
CA HIS A 155 -12.17 -1.11 32.93
C HIS A 155 -12.22 -1.84 31.57
N VAL A 156 -12.51 -1.09 30.50
CA VAL A 156 -12.05 -1.46 29.17
C VAL A 156 -10.68 -0.83 28.96
N THR A 157 -9.65 -1.65 29.06
CA THR A 157 -8.29 -1.35 28.62
C THR A 157 -8.36 -0.88 27.16
N ARG A 158 -8.10 0.41 26.98
CA ARG A 158 -7.96 1.06 25.70
C ARG A 158 -6.69 0.54 25.01
N LEU A 159 -6.79 -0.52 24.22
CA LEU A 159 -5.82 -0.76 23.15
C LEU A 159 -6.11 0.23 22.02
N HIS A 160 -5.52 1.41 22.10
CA HIS A 160 -5.32 2.26 20.93
C HIS A 160 -4.05 1.79 20.22
N GLN A 161 -4.23 0.93 19.23
CA GLN A 161 -3.30 0.83 18.13
C GLN A 161 -4.11 0.99 16.84
N TYR A 162 -3.54 1.69 15.86
CA TYR A 162 -4.11 2.10 14.57
C TYR A 162 -4.88 3.42 14.58
N GLY A 163 -4.11 4.51 14.54
CA GLY A 163 -4.64 5.86 14.32
C GLY A 163 -3.58 6.96 14.34
N LYS A 164 -2.38 6.73 13.81
CA LYS A 164 -1.46 7.85 13.53
C LYS A 164 -1.71 8.30 12.10
N LEU A 165 -2.47 9.39 11.94
CA LEU A 165 -2.64 10.07 10.66
C LEU A 165 -1.27 10.59 10.17
N PRO A 166 -0.99 10.51 8.86
CA PRO A 166 0.31 10.89 8.32
C PRO A 166 0.59 12.41 8.45
N PRO A 167 1.87 12.83 8.54
CA PRO A 167 2.27 14.20 8.91
C PRO A 167 1.71 15.32 8.02
N TRP A 168 1.34 15.02 6.77
CA TRP A 168 0.74 16.00 5.85
C TRP A 168 -0.70 16.39 6.22
N MET A 169 -1.39 15.59 7.06
CA MET A 169 -2.74 15.85 7.53
C MET A 169 -2.81 16.81 8.73
N LEU A 170 -1.66 17.21 9.30
CA LEU A 170 -1.59 18.07 10.48
C LEU A 170 -1.18 19.51 10.15
N ARG A 171 -1.67 20.07 9.04
CA ARG A 171 -1.55 21.51 8.79
C ARG A 171 -2.80 22.23 9.30
N SER A 172 -2.71 22.72 10.54
CA SER A 172 -3.64 23.74 11.03
C SER A 172 -3.42 25.03 10.23
N VAL A 173 -4.51 25.54 9.66
CA VAL A 173 -4.58 26.89 9.09
C VAL A 173 -4.44 27.85 10.27
N SER A 174 -3.22 28.32 10.54
CA SER A 174 -2.98 29.45 11.42
C SER A 174 -3.25 30.71 10.60
N ASN A 175 -4.45 31.26 10.78
CA ASN A 175 -4.83 32.57 10.26
C ASN A 175 -4.39 33.63 11.27
N ARG A 176 -3.44 34.49 10.88
CA ARG A 176 -3.27 35.87 11.34
C ARG A 176 -2.67 36.70 10.22
#